data_AF-A0A529U1Z2-F1
#
_entry.id   AF-A0A529U1Z2-F1
#
_cell.length_a   1.000
_cell.length_b   1.000
_cell.length_c   1.000
_cell.angle_alpha   90.00
_cell.angle_beta   90.00
_cell.angle_gamma   90.00
#
_symmetry.space_group_name_H-M   'P 1'
#
loop_
_entity.id
_entity.type
_entity.pdbx_description
1 polymer ?
#
loop_
_entity_poly.entity_id
_entity_poly.type
_entity_poly.pdbx_seq_one_letter_code
_entity_poly.pdbx_strand_id
1 'polypeptide(L)'
;AYTVHFEKGGLPPAAAFWSITLYDNQGFQVANALNRFAVSSWMPFRYNADGSLDLYFQNGSPGTDKEANWLPAPEGPFTLTMRLYAPKPDALTGKWTPPTVMKSGAIPSVTVQ
;
A
#
# COMPACT_ATOMS: atom_id res chain seq x y z
N ALA A 1 3.51 -12.05 3.34
CA ALA A 1 4.12 -10.75 3.01
C ALA A 1 3.50 -10.23 1.74
N TYR A 2 3.05 -8.97 1.72
CA TYR A 2 2.39 -8.36 0.58
C TYR A 2 2.99 -6.99 0.30
N THR A 3 3.03 -6.62 -0.97
CA THR A 3 3.53 -5.33 -1.45
C THR A 3 2.49 -4.70 -2.38
N VAL A 4 2.31 -3.39 -2.24
CA VAL A 4 1.64 -2.56 -3.24
C VAL A 4 2.71 -1.66 -3.85
N HIS A 5 2.91 -1.80 -5.16
CA HIS A 5 3.89 -1.03 -5.91
C HIS A 5 3.19 0.08 -6.71
N PHE A 6 3.64 1.32 -6.54
CA PHE A 6 3.25 2.44 -7.39
C PHE A 6 4.43 2.87 -8.25
N GLU A 7 4.25 2.82 -9.57
CA GLU A 7 5.18 3.40 -10.52
C GLU A 7 5.42 4.88 -10.24
N LYS A 8 6.56 5.42 -10.69
CA LYS A 8 6.83 6.86 -10.61
C LYS A 8 5.70 7.65 -11.29
N GLY A 9 5.05 8.54 -10.55
CA GLY A 9 3.90 9.32 -11.02
C GLY A 9 2.57 8.56 -11.07
N GLY A 10 2.55 7.28 -10.68
CA GLY A 10 1.36 6.42 -10.61
C GLY A 10 0.64 6.43 -9.25
N LEU A 11 0.98 7.35 -8.35
CA LEU A 11 0.35 7.49 -7.04
C LEU A 11 -1.16 7.79 -7.16
N PRO A 12 -1.98 7.44 -6.15
CA PRO A 12 -3.41 7.71 -6.18
C PRO A 12 -3.70 9.20 -6.44
N PRO A 13 -4.47 9.53 -7.49
CA PRO A 13 -4.68 10.91 -7.90
C PRO A 13 -5.74 11.54 -6.98
N ALA A 14 -5.27 12.11 -5.88
CA ALA A 14 -6.05 12.83 -4.89
C ALA A 14 -5.55 14.28 -4.78
N ALA A 15 -6.46 15.24 -4.59
CA ALA A 15 -6.12 16.64 -4.40
C ALA A 15 -5.80 16.98 -2.94
N ALA A 16 -6.38 16.25 -1.97
CA ALA A 16 -6.05 16.42 -0.56
C ALA A 16 -4.98 15.40 -0.12
N PHE A 17 -5.38 14.12 0.01
CA PHE A 17 -4.46 13.03 0.36
C PHE A 17 -5.11 11.67 0.01
N TRP A 18 -4.34 10.60 0.13
CA TRP A 18 -4.85 9.23 0.04
C TRP A 18 -4.29 8.40 1.20
N SER A 19 -5.00 7.34 1.56
CA SER A 19 -4.55 6.40 2.58
C SER A 19 -4.89 4.95 2.23
N ILE A 20 -4.09 4.01 2.74
CA ILE A 20 -4.44 2.58 2.79
C ILE A 20 -4.52 2.18 4.26
N THR A 21 -5.69 1.70 4.69
CA THR A 21 -5.94 1.21 6.04
C THR A 21 -6.02 -0.31 6.04
N LEU A 22 -5.46 -0.95 7.06
CA LEU A 22 -5.56 -2.39 7.25
C LEU A 22 -6.64 -2.71 8.29
N TYR A 23 -7.48 -3.69 7.96
CA TYR A 23 -8.47 -4.25 8.87
C TYR A 23 -8.32 -5.76 8.97
N ASP A 24 -8.57 -6.33 10.15
CA ASP A 24 -8.68 -7.78 10.32
C ASP A 24 -9.93 -8.34 9.62
N ASN A 25 -10.12 -9.66 9.73
CA ASN A 25 -11.27 -10.37 9.19
C ASN A 25 -12.62 -9.96 9.81
N GLN A 26 -12.62 -9.22 10.93
CA GLN A 26 -13.82 -8.70 11.60
C GLN A 26 -14.06 -7.22 11.26
N GLY A 27 -13.18 -6.59 10.47
CA GLY A 27 -13.29 -5.19 10.07
C GLY A 27 -12.69 -4.19 11.07
N PHE A 28 -11.90 -4.65 12.05
CA PHE A 28 -11.27 -3.78 13.05
C PHE A 28 -9.82 -3.45 12.71
N GLN A 29 -9.36 -2.31 13.19
CA GLN A 29 -7.94 -1.96 13.14
C GLN A 29 -7.16 -2.85 14.09
N VAL A 30 -5.97 -3.29 13.66
CA VAL A 30 -5.16 -4.25 14.42
C VAL A 30 -4.07 -3.53 15.20
N ALA A 31 -4.11 -3.66 16.53
CA ALA A 31 -3.05 -3.17 17.42
C ALA A 31 -1.68 -3.72 16.99
N ASN A 32 -0.68 -2.86 16.97
CA ASN A 32 0.68 -3.23 16.58
C ASN A 32 1.72 -2.34 17.27
N ALA A 33 2.96 -2.80 17.27
CA ALA A 33 4.08 -2.14 17.96
C ALA A 33 4.36 -0.71 17.46
N LEU A 34 3.93 -0.34 16.25
CA LEU A 34 4.13 1.00 15.69
C LEU A 34 2.96 1.95 15.99
N ASN A 35 1.88 1.48 16.62
CA ASN A 35 0.61 2.21 16.75
C ASN A 35 0.16 2.82 15.40
N ARG A 36 0.37 2.07 14.31
CA ARG A 36 0.16 2.52 12.93
C ARG A 36 -0.90 1.63 12.28
N PHE A 37 -2.04 2.21 11.91
CA PHE A 37 -3.18 1.45 11.34
C PHE A 37 -3.44 1.77 9.87
N ALA A 38 -2.75 2.78 9.35
CA ALA A 38 -2.80 3.18 7.95
C ALA A 38 -1.44 3.72 7.50
N VAL A 39 -1.23 3.68 6.20
CA VAL A 39 -0.20 4.45 5.49
C VAL A 39 -0.90 5.54 4.67
N SER A 40 -0.36 6.75 4.65
CA SER A 40 -1.01 7.91 4.03
C SER A 40 -0.02 8.79 3.29
N SER A 41 -0.48 9.50 2.26
CA SER A 41 0.37 10.22 1.31
C SER A 41 1.23 11.33 1.90
N TRP A 42 0.90 11.80 3.11
CA TRP A 42 1.68 12.82 3.85
C TRP A 42 2.79 12.21 4.72
N MET A 43 2.84 10.89 4.85
CA MET A 43 3.89 10.22 5.63
C MET A 43 5.25 10.33 4.91
N PRO A 44 6.36 10.34 5.67
CA PRO A 44 7.71 10.47 5.11
C PRO A 44 8.17 9.15 4.49
N PHE A 45 7.53 8.72 3.41
CA PHE A 45 7.89 7.50 2.69
C PHE A 45 9.28 7.58 2.08
N ARG A 46 9.95 6.43 2.01
CA ARG A 46 11.18 6.24 1.26
C ARG A 46 10.84 5.75 -0.15
N TYR A 47 11.13 6.58 -1.14
CA TYR A 47 10.96 6.21 -2.54
C TYR A 47 12.15 5.39 -3.03
N ASN A 48 11.91 4.54 -4.01
CA ASN A 48 12.94 3.78 -4.70
C ASN A 48 13.79 4.72 -5.59
N ALA A 49 14.96 4.24 -6.03
CA ALA A 49 15.88 5.03 -6.85
C ALA A 49 15.28 5.47 -8.21
N ASP A 50 14.34 4.70 -8.74
CA ASP A 50 13.57 5.02 -9.95
C ASP A 50 12.41 6.01 -9.71
N GLY A 51 12.15 6.38 -8.45
CA GLY A 51 11.05 7.25 -8.04
C GLY A 51 9.71 6.54 -7.81
N SER A 52 9.67 5.21 -7.88
CA SER A 52 8.52 4.41 -7.48
C SER A 52 8.35 4.34 -5.96
N LEU A 53 7.19 3.89 -5.50
CA LEU A 53 6.87 3.71 -4.09
C LEU A 53 6.40 2.28 -3.83
N ASP A 54 7.11 1.57 -2.95
CA ASP A 54 6.66 0.28 -2.41
C ASP A 54 6.08 0.46 -1.01
N LEU A 55 4.86 -0.04 -0.79
CA LEU A 55 4.25 -0.15 0.54
C LEU A 55 4.17 -1.62 0.95
N TYR A 56 4.61 -1.92 2.17
CA TYR A 56 4.72 -3.29 2.67
C TYR A 56 3.64 -3.60 3.70
N PHE A 57 2.99 -4.76 3.58
CA PHE A 57 1.93 -5.22 4.48
C PHE A 57 2.24 -6.65 4.94
N GLN A 58 2.71 -6.79 6.17
CA GLN A 58 3.15 -8.05 6.74
C GLN A 58 3.31 -7.98 8.25
N ASN A 59 3.31 -9.14 8.92
CA ASN A 59 3.40 -9.21 10.38
C ASN A 59 4.77 -8.82 10.94
N GLY A 60 5.85 -9.40 10.41
CA GLY A 60 7.22 -9.05 10.80
C GLY A 60 7.76 -7.82 10.05
N SER A 61 8.70 -7.09 10.66
CA SER A 61 9.36 -5.95 9.99
C SER A 61 10.08 -6.42 8.71
N PRO A 62 9.94 -5.68 7.58
CA PRO A 62 10.67 -5.96 6.33
C PRO A 62 12.15 -5.57 6.40
N GLY A 63 12.66 -5.16 7.56
CA GLY A 63 14.00 -4.61 7.77
C GLY A 63 13.95 -3.11 8.01
N THR A 64 14.89 -2.61 8.82
CA THR A 64 14.96 -1.22 9.29
C THR A 64 14.86 -0.19 8.18
N ASP A 65 15.39 -0.50 6.99
CA ASP A 65 15.41 0.43 5.87
C ASP A 65 14.06 0.61 5.19
N LYS A 66 13.11 -0.30 5.45
CA LYS A 66 11.78 -0.38 4.82
C LYS A 66 10.64 -0.04 5.77
N GLU A 67 10.91 0.17 7.06
CA GLU A 67 9.88 0.43 8.08
C GLU A 67 9.10 1.73 7.85
N ALA A 68 9.69 2.71 7.16
CA ALA A 68 9.01 3.94 6.76
C ALA A 68 7.76 3.67 5.90
N ASN A 69 7.79 2.60 5.10
CA ASN A 69 6.74 2.24 4.14
C ASN A 69 5.92 1.02 4.59
N TRP A 70 6.15 0.53 5.81
CA TRP A 70 5.57 -0.70 6.31
C TRP A 70 4.33 -0.44 7.18
N LEU A 71 3.31 -1.26 6.97
CA LEU A 71 2.15 -1.37 7.85
C LEU A 71 2.13 -2.79 8.45
N PRO A 72 2.27 -2.93 9.78
CA PRO A 72 2.15 -4.23 10.44
C PRO A 72 0.77 -4.86 10.19
N ALA A 73 0.78 -6.13 9.78
CA ALA A 73 -0.43 -6.93 9.52
C ALA A 73 -0.59 -8.04 10.57
N PRO A 74 -1.81 -8.52 10.84
CA PRO A 74 -2.01 -9.74 11.63
C PRO A 74 -1.43 -10.96 10.89
N GLU A 75 -1.23 -12.07 11.61
CA GLU A 75 -0.88 -13.36 11.00
C GLU A 75 -2.05 -13.96 10.21
N GLY A 76 -3.29 -13.61 10.60
CA GLY A 76 -4.52 -14.06 9.96
C GLY A 76 -4.93 -13.23 8.72
N PRO A 77 -6.10 -13.55 8.15
CA PRO A 77 -6.67 -12.80 7.04
C PRO A 77 -6.88 -11.33 7.40
N PHE A 78 -6.67 -10.46 6.42
CA PHE A 78 -6.89 -9.02 6.54
C PHE A 78 -7.35 -8.43 5.22
N THR A 79 -7.95 -7.24 5.29
CA THR A 79 -8.37 -6.43 4.15
C THR A 79 -7.57 -5.13 4.11
N LEU A 80 -7.19 -4.71 2.90
CA LEU A 80 -6.64 -3.38 2.66
C LEU A 80 -7.72 -2.50 2.03
N THR A 81 -7.98 -1.34 2.61
CA THR A 81 -8.92 -0.36 2.08
C THR A 81 -8.19 0.90 1.68
N MET A 82 -8.16 1.19 0.38
CA MET A 82 -7.66 2.45 -0.15
C MET A 82 -8.75 3.51 -0.16
N ARG A 83 -8.43 4.72 0.29
CA ARG A 83 -9.32 5.89 0.27
C ARG A 83 -8.61 7.06 -0.36
N LEU A 84 -9.28 7.73 -1.29
CA LEU A 84 -8.83 8.97 -1.92
C LEU A 84 -9.69 10.11 -1.38
N TYR A 85 -9.05 11.14 -0.83
CA TYR A 85 -9.71 12.32 -0.30
C TYR A 85 -9.60 13.45 -1.31
N ALA A 86 -10.75 13.93 -1.79
CA ALA A 86 -10.86 14.78 -2.98
C ALA A 86 -10.21 14.13 -4.23
N PRO A 87 -10.73 12.99 -4.72
CA PRO A 87 -10.17 12.31 -5.89
C PRO A 87 -10.22 13.19 -7.15
N LYS A 88 -9.16 13.16 -7.95
CA LYS A 88 -9.12 13.81 -9.27
C LYS A 88 -9.90 12.97 -10.29
N PRO A 89 -10.33 13.56 -11.44
CA PRO A 89 -11.12 12.86 -12.45
C PRO A 89 -10.53 11.54 -12.96
N ASP A 90 -9.20 11.41 -12.98
CA ASP A 90 -8.54 10.18 -13.45
C ASP A 90 -8.92 8.95 -12.61
N ALA A 91 -9.11 9.09 -11.29
CA ALA A 91 -9.59 8.00 -10.43
C ALA A 91 -11.10 7.72 -10.58
N LEU A 92 -11.89 8.69 -11.04
CA LEU A 92 -13.34 8.56 -11.19
C LEU A 92 -13.73 7.99 -12.56
N THR A 93 -12.86 8.16 -13.55
CA THR A 93 -13.09 7.75 -14.95
C THR A 93 -12.43 6.42 -15.30
N GLY A 94 -11.68 5.82 -14.37
CA GLY A 94 -10.93 4.58 -14.59
C GLY A 94 -9.64 4.75 -15.40
N LYS A 95 -9.24 5.99 -15.74
CA LYS A 95 -7.91 6.28 -16.31
C LYS A 95 -6.79 5.91 -15.36
N TRP A 96 -7.06 6.03 -14.07
CA TRP A 96 -6.24 5.49 -13.01
C TRP A 96 -7.03 4.40 -12.27
N THR A 97 -6.38 3.27 -12.03
CA THR A 97 -6.87 2.20 -11.17
C THR A 97 -5.81 1.87 -10.13
N PRO A 98 -6.21 1.44 -8.92
CA PRO A 98 -5.25 1.04 -7.91
C PRO A 98 -4.42 -0.15 -8.41
N PRO A 99 -3.10 -0.18 -8.15
CA PRO A 99 -2.27 -1.32 -8.48
C PRO A 99 -2.70 -2.56 -7.70
N THR A 100 -2.34 -3.74 -8.21
CA THR A 100 -2.62 -5.00 -7.56
C THR A 100 -1.79 -5.19 -6.29
N VAL A 101 -2.35 -5.93 -5.33
CA VAL A 101 -1.60 -6.37 -4.13
C VAL A 101 -0.81 -7.62 -4.51
N MET A 102 0.51 -7.54 -4.47
CA MET A 102 1.41 -8.65 -4.81
C MET A 102 1.83 -9.40 -3.55
N LYS A 103 1.75 -10.73 -3.54
CA LYS A 103 2.31 -11.56 -2.47
C LYS A 103 3.82 -11.72 -2.72
N SER A 104 4.66 -11.43 -1.73
CA SER A 104 6.10 -11.65 -1.84
C SER A 104 6.37 -13.14 -2.12
N GLY A 105 7.05 -13.44 -3.23
CA GLY A 105 7.28 -14.80 -3.72
C GLY A 105 6.43 -15.22 -4.93
N ALA A 106 5.42 -14.42 -5.31
CA ALA A 106 4.77 -14.55 -6.60
C ALA A 106 5.54 -13.71 -7.62
N ILE A 107 6.47 -14.34 -8.34
CA ILE A 107 6.99 -13.76 -9.59
C ILE A 107 5.76 -13.59 -10.50
N PRO A 108 5.45 -12.40 -11.03
CA PRO A 108 4.53 -12.33 -12.14
C PRO A 108 5.21 -13.07 -13.29
N SER A 109 4.78 -14.31 -13.54
CA SER A 109 5.13 -15.03 -14.74
C SER A 109 4.58 -14.22 -15.90
N VAL A 110 5.41 -13.33 -16.46
CA VAL A 110 5.15 -12.72 -17.76
C VAL A 110 5.39 -13.83 -18.78
N THR A 111 4.36 -14.64 -19.01
CA THR A 111 4.32 -15.51 -20.19
C THR A 111 3.88 -14.62 -21.35
N VAL A 112 4.84 -14.22 -22.18
CA VAL A 112 4.54 -13.68 -23.51
C VAL A 112 4.12 -14.87 -24.39
N GLN A 113 2.94 -14.77 -25.00
CA GLN A 113 2.53 -15.62 -26.12
C GLN A 113 2.77 -14.88 -27.42
#